data_AF-A0A645JER3-F1
#
_entry.id   AF-A0A645JER3-F1
#
_cell.length_a   1.000
_cell.length_b   1.000
_cell.length_c   1.000
_cell.angle_alpha   90.00
_cell.angle_beta   90.00
_cell.angle_gamma   90.00
#
_symmetry.space_group_name_H-M   'P 1'
#
loop_
_entity.id
_entity.type
_entity.pdbx_description
1 polymer ?
#
loop_
_entity_poly.entity_id
_entity_poly.type
_entity_poly.pdbx_seq_one_letter_code
_entity_poly.pdbx_strand_id
1 'polypeptide(L)'
;MAQAKKKQERKDLNPMAERQPRERSIRYDDLRSAMAEEGVVRLLALSPELFGDSPPFEPEDFSSPLLGKVFFTLWKNYVEGRGTNVALLAGDLSGDEMSHITGVLQKPESLSNSSQALRDYITIIHEQRERRTGDGGEDGFLAALGKLKDKKNYGGKLNGQN
;
A
#
# COMPACT_ATOMS: atom_id res chain seq x y z
N MET A 1 -46.47 -13.99 54.15
CA MET A 1 -46.59 -12.58 53.75
C MET A 1 -45.20 -12.00 53.55
N ALA A 2 -45.00 -11.31 52.42
CA ALA A 2 -43.96 -10.29 52.13
C ALA A 2 -42.48 -10.75 52.22
N GLN A 3 -41.62 -10.67 51.20
CA GLN A 3 -41.54 -9.66 50.14
C GLN A 3 -40.95 -10.23 48.84
N ALA A 4 -41.70 -10.03 47.76
CA ALA A 4 -41.15 -9.91 46.43
C ALA A 4 -40.36 -8.60 46.32
N LYS A 5 -39.19 -8.64 45.64
CA LYS A 5 -38.61 -7.62 44.75
C LYS A 5 -37.08 -7.64 44.84
N LYS A 6 -36.43 -8.19 43.81
CA LYS A 6 -35.40 -7.51 42.97
C LYS A 6 -34.87 -8.49 41.92
N LYS A 7 -35.77 -8.84 41.00
CA LYS A 7 -35.42 -8.97 39.58
C LYS A 7 -34.84 -7.62 39.12
N GLN A 8 -33.91 -7.68 38.18
CA GLN A 8 -33.48 -6.57 37.30
C GLN A 8 -32.71 -5.43 37.98
N GLU A 9 -31.39 -5.57 38.05
CA GLU A 9 -30.38 -4.51 37.96
C GLU A 9 -29.06 -5.24 38.28
N ARG A 10 -28.27 -5.65 37.30
CA ARG A 10 -27.26 -4.80 36.65
C ARG A 10 -26.98 -5.40 35.27
N LYS A 11 -27.78 -5.01 34.30
CA LYS A 11 -27.55 -5.27 32.87
C LYS A 11 -27.58 -3.94 32.11
N ASP A 12 -27.02 -2.94 32.75
CA ASP A 12 -26.90 -1.57 32.27
C ASP A 12 -25.55 -1.05 32.76
N LEU A 13 -24.89 -0.20 32.00
CA LEU A 13 -23.45 0.09 32.01
C LEU A 13 -22.60 -0.83 31.11
N ASN A 14 -22.93 -0.87 29.81
CA ASN A 14 -21.96 -0.34 28.84
C ASN A 14 -22.59 0.09 27.49
N PRO A 15 -23.44 1.13 27.43
CA PRO A 15 -23.84 1.74 26.15
C PRO A 15 -22.69 2.51 25.45
N MET A 16 -21.46 2.46 25.97
CA MET A 16 -20.27 3.08 25.35
C MET A 16 -19.41 2.12 24.52
N ALA A 17 -19.79 0.85 24.37
CA ALA A 17 -19.10 -0.05 23.45
C ALA A 17 -19.54 0.10 21.98
N GLU A 18 -20.60 0.86 21.71
CA GLU A 18 -21.15 1.08 20.35
C GLU A 18 -20.72 2.41 19.71
N ARG A 19 -19.69 3.07 20.25
CA ARG A 19 -19.15 4.32 19.67
C ARG A 19 -17.63 4.43 19.73
N GLN A 20 -16.91 3.33 19.82
CA GLN A 20 -15.58 3.34 19.23
C GLN A 20 -15.78 3.11 17.73
N PRO A 21 -15.49 4.08 16.85
CA PRO A 21 -15.25 3.70 15.47
C PRO A 21 -14.17 2.63 15.56
N ARG A 22 -14.51 1.42 15.13
CA ARG A 22 -13.53 0.37 14.88
C ARG A 22 -12.76 0.76 13.62
N GLU A 23 -12.17 1.96 13.62
CA GLU A 23 -10.94 2.20 12.89
C GLU A 23 -9.95 1.21 13.54
N ARG A 24 -9.99 -0.03 13.07
CA ARG A 24 -8.84 -0.90 13.10
C ARG A 24 -7.86 -0.20 12.19
N SER A 25 -7.15 0.79 12.73
CA SER A 25 -5.98 1.36 12.10
C SER A 25 -5.16 0.16 11.67
N ILE A 26 -4.98 -0.02 10.36
CA ILE A 26 -4.26 -1.16 9.80
C ILE A 26 -2.91 -1.19 10.52
N ARG A 27 -2.68 -2.23 11.33
CA ARG A 27 -1.44 -2.34 12.09
C ARG A 27 -0.40 -2.95 11.17
N TYR A 28 0.64 -2.17 10.89
CA TYR A 28 1.81 -2.65 10.19
C TYR A 28 2.77 -3.31 11.17
N ASP A 29 3.15 -4.54 10.85
CA ASP A 29 4.15 -5.29 11.61
C ASP A 29 5.55 -4.74 11.36
N ASP A 30 5.84 -4.39 10.10
CA ASP A 30 7.08 -3.74 9.67
C ASP A 30 6.78 -2.33 9.14
N LEU A 31 6.91 -1.32 10.01
CA LEU A 31 6.60 0.07 9.65
C LEU A 31 7.48 0.60 8.52
N ARG A 32 8.75 0.17 8.43
CA ARG A 32 9.67 0.64 7.38
C ARG A 32 9.27 0.07 6.03
N SER A 33 8.97 -1.23 5.98
CA SER A 33 8.45 -1.89 4.78
C SER A 33 7.10 -1.29 4.38
N ALA A 34 6.17 -1.16 5.32
CA ALA A 34 4.84 -0.61 5.05
C ALA A 34 4.86 0.81 4.48
N MET A 35 5.72 1.69 4.99
CA MET A 35 5.87 3.04 4.42
C MET A 35 6.40 3.01 2.98
N ALA A 36 7.33 2.11 2.68
CA ALA A 36 7.83 1.92 1.32
C ALA A 36 6.75 1.34 0.41
N GLU A 37 6.00 0.33 0.86
CA GLU A 37 4.87 -0.27 0.16
C GLU A 37 3.77 0.76 -0.14
N GLU A 38 3.43 1.60 0.83
CA GLU A 38 2.52 2.75 0.66
C GLU A 38 3.03 3.69 -0.43
N GLY A 39 4.33 4.02 -0.41
CA GLY A 39 4.99 4.84 -1.41
C GLY A 39 4.94 4.25 -2.83
N VAL A 40 5.22 2.96 -2.97
CA VAL A 40 5.08 2.23 -4.25
C VAL A 40 3.65 2.33 -4.78
N VAL A 41 2.66 1.97 -3.97
CA VAL A 41 1.24 1.99 -4.37
C VAL A 41 0.83 3.39 -4.79
N ARG A 42 1.24 4.41 -4.03
CA ARG A 42 0.96 5.82 -4.35
C ARG A 42 1.59 6.25 -5.66
N LEU A 43 2.89 5.99 -5.86
CA LEU A 43 3.59 6.35 -7.08
C LEU A 43 2.98 5.67 -8.31
N LEU A 44 2.64 4.39 -8.22
CA LEU A 44 2.03 3.65 -9.33
C LEU A 44 0.60 4.12 -9.63
N ALA A 45 -0.19 4.43 -8.60
CA ALA A 45 -1.53 4.98 -8.80
C ALA A 45 -1.49 6.36 -9.49
N LEU A 46 -0.52 7.21 -9.13
CA LEU A 46 -0.37 8.57 -9.66
C LEU A 46 0.36 8.64 -11.01
N SER A 47 1.29 7.73 -11.26
CA SER A 47 2.18 7.75 -12.41
C SER A 47 2.22 6.37 -13.08
N PRO A 48 1.25 6.07 -13.96
CA PRO A 48 1.19 4.79 -14.68
C PRO A 48 2.39 4.56 -15.61
N GLU A 49 3.18 5.60 -15.89
CA GLU A 49 4.44 5.50 -16.64
C GLU A 49 5.54 4.72 -15.91
N LEU A 50 5.41 4.56 -14.58
CA LEU A 50 6.37 3.84 -13.76
C LEU A 50 6.18 2.33 -13.79
N PHE A 51 5.07 1.83 -14.34
CA PHE A 51 4.90 0.40 -14.58
C PHE A 51 5.91 -0.07 -15.63
N GLY A 52 6.62 -1.15 -15.30
CA GLY A 52 7.49 -1.87 -16.22
C GLY A 52 6.77 -3.05 -16.88
N ASP A 53 7.54 -3.89 -17.56
CA ASP A 53 7.05 -5.12 -18.22
C ASP A 53 6.57 -6.20 -17.23
N SER A 54 7.12 -6.21 -16.01
CA SER A 54 6.79 -7.21 -14.99
C SER A 54 6.82 -6.60 -13.60
N PRO A 55 5.98 -7.08 -12.66
CA PRO A 55 5.96 -6.57 -11.30
C PRO A 55 7.31 -6.85 -10.63
N PRO A 56 7.92 -5.85 -9.94
CA PRO A 56 9.18 -6.04 -9.22
C PRO A 56 9.05 -6.89 -7.94
N PHE A 57 7.82 -7.22 -7.52
CA PHE A 57 7.54 -7.96 -6.28
C PHE A 57 6.65 -9.16 -6.54
N GLU A 58 6.74 -10.12 -5.63
CA GLU A 58 5.79 -11.21 -5.40
C GLU A 58 4.85 -10.88 -4.23
N PRO A 59 3.67 -11.52 -4.13
CA PRO A 59 2.73 -11.28 -3.04
C PRO A 59 3.32 -11.46 -1.63
N GLU A 60 4.32 -12.33 -1.51
CA GLU A 60 5.01 -12.67 -0.28
C GLU A 60 6.04 -11.61 0.16
N ASP A 61 6.43 -10.70 -0.74
CA ASP A 61 7.39 -9.63 -0.43
C ASP A 61 6.77 -8.52 0.41
N PHE A 62 5.45 -8.38 0.37
CA PHE A 62 4.74 -7.35 1.10
C PHE A 62 4.58 -7.73 2.58
N SER A 63 4.97 -6.81 3.45
CA SER A 63 4.71 -6.91 4.89
C SER A 63 3.22 -6.76 5.21
N SER A 64 2.48 -6.01 4.38
CA SER A 64 1.04 -5.82 4.50
C SER A 64 0.26 -6.57 3.41
N PRO A 65 -0.61 -7.54 3.77
CA PRO A 65 -1.47 -8.23 2.81
C PRO A 65 -2.37 -7.27 2.02
N LEU A 66 -2.82 -6.18 2.64
CA LEU A 66 -3.65 -5.16 2.01
C LEU A 66 -2.87 -4.43 0.91
N LEU A 67 -1.66 -3.94 1.20
CA LEU A 67 -0.85 -3.20 0.23
C LEU A 67 -0.43 -4.09 -0.94
N GLY A 68 -0.06 -5.35 -0.66
CA GLY A 68 0.20 -6.35 -1.69
C GLY A 68 -1.01 -6.53 -2.61
N LYS A 69 -2.20 -6.80 -2.03
CA LYS A 69 -3.44 -6.96 -2.81
C LYS A 69 -3.71 -5.76 -3.72
N VAL A 70 -3.58 -4.55 -3.19
CA VAL A 70 -3.77 -3.30 -3.93
C VAL A 70 -2.76 -3.20 -5.08
N PHE A 71 -1.48 -3.43 -4.80
CA PHE A 71 -0.41 -3.40 -5.81
C PHE A 71 -0.67 -4.37 -6.97
N PHE A 72 -0.93 -5.65 -6.67
CA PHE A 72 -1.16 -6.66 -7.73
C PHE A 72 -2.43 -6.38 -8.52
N THR A 73 -3.46 -5.83 -7.89
CA THR A 73 -4.69 -5.47 -8.60
C THR A 73 -4.49 -4.25 -9.49
N LEU A 74 -3.74 -3.24 -9.03
CA LEU A 74 -3.31 -2.12 -9.87
C LEU A 74 -2.47 -2.60 -11.07
N TRP A 75 -1.55 -3.53 -10.83
CA TRP A 75 -0.73 -4.13 -11.89
C TRP A 75 -1.57 -4.90 -12.91
N LYS A 76 -2.50 -5.73 -12.44
CA LYS A 76 -3.43 -6.46 -13.31
C LYS A 76 -4.26 -5.49 -14.16
N ASN A 77 -4.82 -4.44 -13.55
CA ASN A 77 -5.61 -3.45 -14.29
C ASN A 77 -4.77 -2.65 -15.30
N TYR A 78 -3.50 -2.37 -14.99
CA TYR A 78 -2.55 -1.76 -15.92
C TYR A 78 -2.32 -2.66 -17.14
N VAL A 79 -2.02 -3.95 -16.92
CA VAL A 79 -1.81 -4.94 -18.00
C VAL A 79 -3.08 -5.12 -18.83
N GLU A 80 -4.25 -5.10 -18.20
CA GLU A 80 -5.55 -5.17 -18.89
C GLU A 80 -5.97 -3.84 -19.56
N GLY A 81 -5.18 -2.77 -19.44
CA GLY A 81 -5.48 -1.46 -20.03
C GLY A 81 -6.68 -0.74 -19.42
N ARG A 82 -7.12 -1.16 -18.22
CA ARG A 82 -8.29 -0.60 -17.51
C ARG A 82 -7.96 0.66 -16.69
N GLY A 83 -6.66 1.00 -16.59
CA GLY A 83 -6.14 2.13 -15.84
C GLY A 83 -5.69 1.75 -14.41
N THR A 84 -5.05 2.69 -13.72
CA THR A 84 -4.41 2.48 -12.41
C THR A 84 -5.21 3.09 -11.26
N ASN A 85 -6.53 3.18 -11.42
CA ASN A 85 -7.39 3.85 -10.45
C ASN A 85 -7.78 2.91 -9.30
N VAL A 86 -7.54 3.34 -8.06
CA VAL A 86 -7.97 2.60 -6.85
C VAL A 86 -9.48 2.46 -6.72
N ALA A 87 -10.28 3.26 -7.42
CA ALA A 87 -11.72 3.08 -7.50
C ALA A 87 -12.11 1.71 -8.10
N LEU A 88 -11.25 1.12 -8.93
CA LEU A 88 -11.44 -0.24 -9.45
C LEU A 88 -11.28 -1.32 -8.36
N LEU A 89 -10.74 -0.96 -7.18
CA LEU A 89 -10.55 -1.82 -6.02
C LEU A 89 -11.75 -1.77 -5.05
N ALA A 90 -12.72 -0.87 -5.28
CA ALA A 90 -13.83 -0.63 -4.36
C ALA A 90 -14.76 -1.85 -4.17
N GLY A 91 -14.70 -2.84 -5.07
CA GLY A 91 -15.41 -4.13 -4.92
C GLY A 91 -14.61 -5.22 -4.21
N ASP A 92 -13.29 -5.03 -4.05
CA ASP A 92 -12.35 -6.03 -3.53
C ASP A 92 -11.82 -5.69 -2.13
N LEU A 93 -11.98 -4.42 -1.73
CA LEU A 93 -11.59 -3.88 -0.43
C LEU A 93 -12.83 -3.54 0.41
N SER A 94 -12.69 -3.74 1.71
CA SER A 94 -13.65 -3.27 2.71
C SER A 94 -13.66 -1.74 2.79
N GLY A 95 -14.73 -1.14 3.31
CA GLY A 95 -14.82 0.33 3.45
C GLY A 95 -13.66 0.95 4.26
N ASP A 96 -13.22 0.27 5.33
CA ASP A 96 -12.05 0.68 6.12
C ASP A 96 -10.74 0.61 5.32
N GLU A 97 -10.53 -0.47 4.57
CA GLU A 97 -9.36 -0.67 3.72
C GLU A 97 -9.31 0.39 2.62
N MET A 98 -10.44 0.67 1.98
CA MET A 98 -10.55 1.71 0.97
C MET A 98 -10.27 3.11 1.54
N SER A 99 -10.78 3.40 2.74
CA SER A 99 -10.52 4.67 3.43
C SER A 99 -9.04 4.83 3.75
N HIS A 100 -8.40 3.76 4.23
CA HIS A 100 -6.95 3.72 4.50
C HIS A 100 -6.13 4.00 3.24
N ILE A 101 -6.39 3.26 2.15
CA ILE A 101 -5.69 3.45 0.87
C ILE A 101 -5.92 4.85 0.30
N THR A 102 -7.13 5.38 0.42
CA THR A 102 -7.41 6.77 0.02
C THR A 102 -6.57 7.76 0.82
N GLY A 103 -6.41 7.56 2.14
CA GLY A 103 -5.53 8.36 2.98
C GLY A 103 -4.06 8.29 2.55
N VAL A 104 -3.57 7.11 2.15
CA VAL A 104 -2.22 6.93 1.59
C VAL A 104 -2.02 7.75 0.32
N LEU A 105 -2.97 7.71 -0.61
CA LEU A 105 -2.89 8.45 -1.88
C LEU A 105 -2.97 9.97 -1.70
N GLN A 106 -3.64 10.45 -0.66
CA GLN A 106 -3.74 11.88 -0.36
C GLN A 106 -2.44 12.48 0.20
N LYS A 107 -1.51 11.65 0.70
CA LYS A 107 -0.22 12.12 1.20
C LYS A 107 0.59 12.75 0.05
N PRO A 108 1.11 13.98 0.20
CA PRO A 108 1.90 14.62 -0.85
C PRO A 108 3.15 13.78 -1.16
N GLU A 109 3.41 13.56 -2.45
CA GLU A 109 4.56 12.81 -2.97
C GLU A 109 5.22 13.64 -4.05
N SER A 110 6.55 13.73 -4.03
CA SER A 110 7.29 14.43 -5.07
C SER A 110 7.42 13.55 -6.31
N LEU A 111 6.63 13.84 -7.34
CA LEU A 111 6.70 13.12 -8.62
C LEU A 111 7.96 13.47 -9.44
N SER A 112 8.67 14.56 -9.10
CA SER A 112 9.87 14.99 -9.83
C SER A 112 11.01 13.95 -9.82
N ASN A 113 11.07 13.12 -8.78
CA ASN A 113 12.03 12.02 -8.66
C ASN A 113 11.31 10.67 -8.53
N SER A 114 10.09 10.55 -9.06
CA SER A 114 9.22 9.38 -8.89
C SER A 114 9.90 8.06 -9.24
N SER A 115 10.67 7.99 -10.33
CA SER A 115 11.41 6.77 -10.70
C SER A 115 12.53 6.43 -9.71
N GLN A 116 13.18 7.44 -9.12
CA GLN A 116 14.22 7.21 -8.11
C GLN A 116 13.62 6.83 -6.76
N ALA A 117 12.52 7.48 -6.37
CA ALA A 117 11.75 7.13 -5.18
C ALA A 117 11.19 5.71 -5.27
N LEU A 118 10.66 5.31 -6.43
CA LEU A 118 10.20 3.94 -6.66
C LEU A 118 11.33 2.92 -6.45
N ARG A 119 12.53 3.20 -7.00
CA ARG A 119 13.71 2.34 -6.78
C ARG A 119 14.10 2.26 -5.31
N ASP A 120 14.08 3.38 -4.59
CA ASP A 120 14.37 3.44 -3.17
C ASP A 120 13.38 2.61 -2.35
N TYR A 121 12.08 2.74 -2.62
CA TYR A 121 11.05 1.94 -1.95
C TYR A 121 11.16 0.45 -2.28
N ILE A 122 11.43 0.08 -3.54
CA ILE A 122 11.70 -1.32 -3.91
C ILE A 122 12.89 -1.85 -3.09
N THR A 123 13.97 -1.07 -3.00
CA THR A 123 15.14 -1.43 -2.19
C THR A 123 14.77 -1.71 -0.76
N ILE A 124 14.04 -0.79 -0.12
CA ILE A 124 13.62 -0.95 1.28
C ILE A 124 12.78 -2.22 1.47
N ILE A 125 11.81 -2.50 0.59
CA ILE A 125 10.95 -3.69 0.72
C ILE A 125 11.78 -4.97 0.63
N HIS A 126 12.70 -5.05 -0.33
CA HIS A 126 13.61 -6.19 -0.44
C HIS A 126 14.50 -6.34 0.79
N GLU A 127 15.12 -5.26 1.27
CA GLU A 127 15.94 -5.29 2.50
C GLU A 127 15.13 -5.81 3.70
N GLN A 128 13.89 -5.34 3.87
CA GLN A 128 13.04 -5.77 4.98
C GLN A 128 12.59 -7.23 4.83
N ARG A 129 12.31 -7.69 3.61
CA ARG A 129 12.02 -9.10 3.31
C ARG A 129 13.22 -10.00 3.62
N GLU A 130 14.42 -9.63 3.19
CA GLU A 130 15.65 -10.39 3.47
C GLU A 130 15.88 -10.51 4.97
N ARG A 131 15.68 -9.41 5.72
CA ARG A 131 15.76 -9.42 7.19
C ARG A 131 14.73 -10.34 7.84
N ARG A 132 13.54 -10.49 7.24
CA ARG A 132 12.46 -11.36 7.73
C ARG A 132 12.70 -12.83 7.39
N THR A 133 13.21 -13.11 6.20
CA THR A 133 13.39 -14.48 5.66
C THR A 133 14.76 -15.07 6.01
N GLY A 134 15.74 -14.23 6.33
CA GLY A 134 17.12 -14.66 6.60
C GLY A 134 17.87 -15.17 5.37
N ASP A 135 17.25 -15.08 4.19
CA ASP A 135 17.79 -15.54 2.91
C ASP A 135 18.35 -14.33 2.15
N GLY A 136 19.66 -14.35 1.87
CA GLY A 136 20.38 -13.28 1.17
C GLY A 136 20.04 -13.24 -0.33
N GLY A 137 18.81 -12.87 -0.63
CA GLY A 137 18.20 -12.86 -1.96
C GLY A 137 18.58 -11.65 -2.82
N GLU A 138 19.83 -11.18 -2.75
CA GLU A 138 20.34 -10.03 -3.50
C GLU A 138 20.15 -10.20 -5.03
N ASP A 139 20.19 -11.44 -5.52
CA ASP A 139 20.08 -11.76 -6.95
C ASP A 139 18.67 -11.44 -7.52
N GLY A 140 17.62 -11.69 -6.74
CA GLY A 140 16.24 -11.38 -7.12
C GLY A 140 15.97 -9.87 -7.16
N PHE A 141 16.56 -9.13 -6.22
CA PHE A 141 16.46 -7.67 -6.14
C PHE A 141 17.13 -6.98 -7.35
N LEU A 142 18.34 -7.41 -7.72
CA LEU A 142 19.04 -6.87 -8.89
C LEU A 142 18.27 -7.12 -10.19
N ALA A 143 17.63 -8.28 -10.33
CA ALA A 143 16.77 -8.60 -11.46
C ALA A 143 15.52 -7.69 -11.52
N ALA A 144 14.89 -7.42 -10.38
CA ALA A 144 13.73 -6.52 -10.29
C ALA A 144 14.09 -5.06 -10.67
N LEU A 145 15.21 -4.55 -10.17
CA LEU A 145 15.71 -3.22 -10.51
C LEU A 145 16.10 -3.09 -11.99
N GLY A 146 16.68 -4.15 -12.58
CA GLY A 146 17.02 -4.19 -14.01
C GLY A 146 15.79 -4.00 -14.90
N LYS A 147 14.67 -4.65 -14.55
CA LYS A 147 13.41 -4.58 -15.30
C LYS A 147 12.72 -3.22 -15.24
N LEU A 148 12.92 -2.44 -14.17
CA LEU A 148 12.37 -1.09 -14.04
C LEU A 148 13.16 -0.04 -14.86
N LYS A 149 14.41 -0.34 -15.21
CA LYS A 149 15.35 0.63 -15.79
C LYS A 149 15.13 0.95 -17.27
N ASP A 150 14.23 0.25 -17.96
CA ASP A 150 14.13 0.34 -19.42
C ASP A 150 13.43 1.61 -19.95
N LYS A 151 12.74 2.38 -19.10
CA LYS A 151 12.14 3.65 -19.54
C LYS A 151 13.09 4.83 -19.31
N LYS A 152 14.13 4.89 -20.13
CA LYS A 152 14.89 6.13 -20.34
C LYS A 152 13.92 7.24 -20.76
N ASN A 153 13.73 8.18 -19.84
CA ASN A 153 13.57 9.61 -20.11
C ASN A 153 12.42 10.01 -21.06
N TYR A 154 11.21 10.15 -20.50
CA TYR A 154 10.20 11.09 -21.03
C TYR A 154 9.86 12.17 -19.97
N GLY A 155 10.90 12.74 -19.35
CA GLY A 155 10.82 14.04 -18.68
C GLY A 155 11.34 15.11 -19.64
N GLY A 156 10.44 15.93 -20.17
CA GLY A 156 10.67 16.83 -21.30
C GLY A 156 11.89 17.75 -21.22
N LYS A 157 12.38 18.07 -22.41
CA LYS A 157 13.45 18.99 -22.77
C LYS A 157 13.43 20.31 -21.97
N LEU A 158 14.64 20.68 -21.52
CA LEU A 158 15.24 22.01 -21.45
C LEU A 158 14.34 23.16 -21.94
N ASN A 159 13.96 24.06 -21.03
CA ASN A 159 13.46 25.40 -21.38
C ASN A 159 14.25 26.47 -20.61
N GLY A 160 14.92 27.34 -21.37
CA GLY A 160 15.42 28.67 -20.96
C GLY A 160 16.70 28.67 -20.13
N GLN A 161 17.73 29.49 -20.38
CA GLN A 161 17.68 30.84 -20.92
C GLN A 161 19.04 31.29 -21.47
N ASN A 162 18.94 32.26 -22.40
CA ASN A 162 19.91 33.25 -22.89
C ASN A 162 20.91 32.85 -23.97
#